data_AF-A0A1H9RGN8-F1
#
_entry.id   AF-A0A1H9RGN8-F1
#
_cell.length_a   1.000
_cell.length_b   1.000
_cell.length_c   1.000
_cell.angle_alpha   90.00
_cell.angle_beta   90.00
_cell.angle_gamma   90.00
#
_symmetry.space_group_name_H-M   'P 1'
#
loop_
_entity.id
_entity.type
_entity.pdbx_description
1 polymer ?
#
loop_
_entity_poly.entity_id
_entity_poly.type
_entity_poly.pdbx_seq_one_letter_code
_entity_poly.pdbx_strand_id
1 'polypeptide(L)'
;MHHTRERRTPIAIAQYFDNVVDYLAREGIDVTQVVLDLEPARPMRGQVVTGRGPVLRWREDLGWSNGIRTTSPGAQPDDVAGLLDRM
;
A
#
# COMPACT_ATOMS: atom_id res chain seq x y z
N MET A 1 -18.18 -15.34 14.83
CA MET A 1 -16.74 -15.53 14.58
C MET A 1 -16.05 -14.20 14.78
N HIS A 2 -15.48 -13.96 15.95
CA HIS A 2 -14.63 -12.80 16.21
C HIS A 2 -13.25 -13.12 15.63
N HIS A 3 -12.96 -12.65 14.41
CA HIS A 3 -11.57 -12.57 13.96
C HIS A 3 -10.90 -11.51 14.83
N THR A 4 -10.21 -11.94 15.88
CA THR A 4 -9.17 -11.15 16.50
C THR A 4 -8.12 -10.95 15.41
N ARG A 5 -8.19 -9.85 14.65
CA ARG A 5 -7.08 -9.43 13.78
C ARG A 5 -5.92 -9.18 14.73
N GLU A 6 -5.00 -10.14 14.82
CA GLU A 6 -3.75 -9.96 15.53
C GLU A 6 -3.10 -8.69 14.98
N ARG A 7 -2.87 -7.74 15.89
CA ARG A 7 -2.33 -6.44 15.52
C ARG A 7 -0.95 -6.63 14.93
N ARG A 8 -0.72 -6.17 13.70
CA ARG A 8 0.59 -6.35 13.06
C ARG A 8 1.60 -5.48 13.79
N THR A 9 2.80 -6.03 14.04
CA THR A 9 3.88 -5.25 14.63
C THR A 9 4.41 -4.24 13.60
N PRO A 10 5.01 -3.11 14.04
CA PRO A 10 5.64 -2.16 13.12
C PRO A 10 6.65 -2.82 12.18
N ILE A 11 7.40 -3.80 12.68
CA ILE A 11 8.37 -4.58 11.90
C ILE A 11 7.66 -5.40 10.81
N ALA A 12 6.58 -6.10 11.15
CA ALA A 12 5.82 -6.88 10.19
C ALA A 12 5.21 -6.01 9.09
N ILE A 13 4.82 -4.77 9.40
CA ILE A 13 4.32 -3.82 8.41
C ILE A 13 5.45 -3.31 7.52
N ALA A 14 6.61 -2.96 8.06
CA ALA A 14 7.75 -2.57 7.24
C ALA A 14 8.12 -3.69 6.23
N GLN A 15 8.24 -4.93 6.70
CA GLN A 15 8.50 -6.11 5.86
C GLN A 15 7.41 -6.33 4.80
N TYR A 16 6.14 -6.10 5.17
CA TYR A 16 5.04 -6.16 4.21
C TYR A 16 5.22 -5.13 3.08
N PHE A 17 5.63 -3.90 3.41
CA PHE A 17 5.86 -2.86 2.41
C PHE A 17 7.09 -3.12 1.54
N ASP A 18 8.15 -3.71 2.10
CA ASP A 18 9.32 -4.14 1.31
C ASP A 18 8.88 -5.15 0.24
N ASN A 19 8.07 -6.14 0.61
CA ASN A 19 7.52 -7.12 -0.34
C ASN A 19 6.63 -6.47 -1.40
N VAL A 20 5.85 -5.45 -1.02
CA VAL A 20 5.00 -4.69 -1.97
C VAL A 20 5.86 -3.92 -2.97
N VAL A 21 6.93 -3.27 -2.52
CA VAL A 21 7.87 -2.57 -3.41
C VAL A 21 8.53 -3.54 -4.38
N ASP A 22 9.03 -4.67 -3.88
CA ASP A 22 9.63 -5.71 -4.71
C ASP A 22 8.66 -6.25 -5.76
N TYR A 23 7.39 -6.46 -5.37
CA TYR A 23 6.36 -6.91 -6.28
C TYR A 23 6.04 -5.88 -7.36
N LEU A 24 5.85 -4.61 -6.99
CA LEU A 24 5.61 -3.53 -7.95
C LEU A 24 6.78 -3.36 -8.94
N ALA A 25 8.01 -3.48 -8.46
CA ALA A 25 9.20 -3.43 -9.30
C ALA A 25 9.22 -4.56 -10.34
N ARG A 26 8.81 -5.78 -9.97
CA ARG A 26 8.70 -6.93 -10.89
C ARG A 26 7.64 -6.71 -11.97
N GLU A 27 6.58 -6.00 -11.65
CA GLU A 27 5.54 -5.60 -12.60
C GLU A 27 5.93 -4.36 -13.44
N GLY A 28 7.16 -3.85 -13.27
CA GLY A 28 7.66 -2.69 -14.01
C GLY A 28 7.12 -1.34 -13.52
N ILE A 29 6.55 -1.30 -12.33
CA ILE A 29 6.09 -0.08 -11.65
C ILE A 29 7.23 0.43 -10.75
N ASP A 30 7.77 1.59 -11.11
CA ASP A 30 8.82 2.24 -10.33
C ASP A 30 8.24 2.92 -9.08
N VAL A 31 8.73 2.54 -7.89
CA VAL A 31 8.35 3.14 -6.60
C VAL A 31 9.40 4.17 -6.21
N THR A 32 9.00 5.43 -6.10
CA THR A 32 9.91 6.52 -5.73
C THR A 32 9.93 6.80 -4.23
N GLN A 33 8.85 6.49 -3.52
CA GLN A 33 8.75 6.75 -2.08
C GLN A 33 7.74 5.83 -1.40
N VAL A 34 8.10 5.37 -0.20
CA VAL A 34 7.18 4.75 0.75
C VAL A 34 7.13 5.60 2.01
N VAL A 35 5.92 5.87 2.51
CA VAL A 35 5.70 6.59 3.77
C VAL A 35 4.87 5.71 4.69
N LEU A 36 5.36 5.46 5.91
CA LEU A 36 4.67 4.67 6.92
C LEU A 36 4.37 5.52 8.16
N ASP A 37 3.16 5.36 8.69
CA ASP A 37 2.72 5.88 9.99
C ASP A 37 2.42 4.67 10.88
N LEU A 38 3.32 4.40 11.82
CA LEU A 38 3.34 3.19 12.66
C LEU A 38 2.93 3.46 14.11
N GLU A 39 2.11 4.50 14.34
CA GLU A 39 1.65 4.85 15.69
C GLU A 39 0.86 3.71 16.37
N PRO A 40 1.33 3.18 17.51
CA PRO A 40 0.68 2.05 18.19
C PRO A 40 -0.64 2.41 18.88
N ALA A 41 -1.09 3.66 18.83
CA ALA A 41 -2.39 4.09 19.37
C ALA A 41 -3.48 4.21 18.29
N ARG A 42 -3.13 4.05 17.00
CA ARG A 42 -4.04 4.22 15.87
C ARG A 42 -3.87 3.05 14.86
N PRO A 43 -4.80 2.88 13.91
CA PRO A 43 -4.57 1.99 12.78
C PRO A 43 -3.36 2.50 11.98
N MET A 44 -2.37 1.64 11.79
CA MET A 44 -1.16 2.00 11.05
C MET A 44 -1.51 2.28 9.58
N ARG A 45 -0.74 3.16 8.94
CA ARG A 45 -1.00 3.62 7.58
C ARG A 45 0.26 3.53 6.76
N GLY A 46 0.09 3.38 5.46
CA GLY A 46 1.19 3.47 4.53
C GLY A 46 0.78 4.06 3.20
N GLN A 47 1.74 4.64 2.50
CA GLN A 47 1.55 5.22 1.19
C GLN A 47 2.72 4.82 0.29
N VAL A 48 2.40 4.44 -0.94
CA VAL A 48 3.38 4.16 -1.99
C VAL A 48 3.18 5.17 -3.10
N VAL A 49 4.24 5.91 -3.42
CA VAL A 49 4.29 6.88 -4.50
C VAL A 49 5.07 6.26 -5.66
N THR A 50 4.47 6.23 -6.84
CA THR A 50 5.10 5.69 -8.04
C THR A 50 5.68 6.81 -8.91
N GLY A 51 6.77 6.54 -9.62
CA GLY A 51 7.47 7.55 -10.43
C GLY A 51 6.67 8.10 -11.62
N ARG A 52 5.59 7.43 -12.01
CA ARG A 52 4.74 7.80 -13.15
C ARG A 52 3.32 8.24 -12.78
N GLY A 53 2.96 8.20 -11.50
CA GLY A 53 1.58 8.45 -11.10
C GLY A 53 1.22 7.85 -9.73
N PRO A 54 0.01 7.28 -9.62
CA PRO A 54 -0.85 7.35 -8.44
C PRO A 54 -0.23 7.01 -7.09
N VAL A 55 -0.81 7.62 -6.05
CA VAL A 55 -0.53 7.29 -4.64
C VAL A 55 -1.45 6.16 -4.19
N LEU A 56 -0.88 4.99 -3.90
CA LEU A 56 -1.59 3.90 -3.24
C LEU A 56 -1.58 4.14 -1.75
N ARG A 57 -2.74 4.02 -1.11
CA ARG A 57 -2.89 4.22 0.34
C ARG A 57 -3.31 2.93 0.99
N TRP A 58 -2.58 2.54 2.02
CA TRP A 58 -2.90 1.39 2.84
C TRP A 58 -3.29 1.84 4.24
N ARG A 59 -4.26 1.15 4.83
CA ARG A 59 -4.56 1.25 6.25
C ARG A 59 -4.68 -0.15 6.84
N GLU A 60 -4.17 -0.34 8.05
CA GLU A 60 -4.23 -1.62 8.76
C GLU A 60 -5.66 -2.18 8.87
N ASP A 61 -6.65 -1.31 9.07
CA ASP A 61 -8.04 -1.68 9.24
C ASP A 61 -8.82 -1.84 7.92
N LEU A 62 -8.43 -1.11 6.87
CA LEU A 62 -9.19 -1.02 5.61
C LEU A 62 -8.49 -1.64 4.40
N GLY A 63 -7.23 -2.05 4.50
CA GLY A 63 -6.44 -2.54 3.38
C GLY A 63 -6.00 -1.43 2.43
N TRP A 64 -5.72 -1.80 1.17
CA TRP A 64 -5.32 -0.87 0.12
C TRP A 64 -6.51 -0.11 -0.46
N SER A 65 -6.26 1.14 -0.80
CA SER A 65 -7.23 2.04 -1.40
C SER A 65 -6.53 2.98 -2.36
N ASN A 66 -7.24 3.31 -3.44
CA ASN A 66 -6.78 4.27 -4.42
C ASN A 66 -7.04 5.68 -3.89
N GLY A 67 -5.98 6.44 -3.61
CA GLY A 67 -6.10 7.85 -3.28
C GLY A 67 -6.44 8.68 -4.52
N ILE A 68 -7.59 8.46 -5.16
CA ILE A 68 -7.93 9.16 -6.40
C ILE A 68 -8.21 10.64 -6.09
N ARG A 69 -7.26 11.50 -6.47
CA ARG A 69 -7.50 12.66 -7.33
C ARG A 69 -6.23 12.97 -8.11
N THR A 70 -5.96 12.28 -9.22
CA THR A 70 -5.06 12.82 -10.24
C THR A 70 -5.51 12.41 -11.64
N THR A 71 -5.40 13.37 -12.55
CA THR A 71 -5.95 13.44 -13.90
C THR A 71 -4.92 13.05 -14.97
N SER A 72 -4.20 11.95 -14.80
CA SER A 72 -3.16 11.53 -15.77
C SER A 72 -3.31 10.08 -16.21
N PRO A 73 -2.98 9.75 -17.49
CA PRO A 73 -3.36 8.49 -18.12
C PRO A 73 -2.37 7.33 -17.86
N GLY A 74 -1.43 7.48 -16.92
CA GLY A 74 -0.41 6.48 -16.64
C GLY A 74 -0.80 5.58 -15.47
N ALA A 75 -1.23 4.36 -15.79
CA ALA A 75 -1.67 3.29 -14.88
C ALA A 75 -2.90 3.66 -14.03
N GLN A 76 -4.04 3.02 -14.32
CA GLN A 76 -5.25 3.24 -13.54
C GLN A 76 -5.04 2.67 -12.12
N PRO A 77 -5.31 3.46 -11.06
CA PRO A 77 -5.12 3.02 -9.67
C PRO A 77 -5.82 1.69 -9.34
N ASP A 78 -6.97 1.43 -9.98
CA ASP A 78 -7.77 0.23 -9.76
C ASP A 78 -7.05 -1.05 -10.18
N ASP A 79 -6.18 -0.98 -11.18
CA ASP A 79 -5.38 -2.11 -11.63
C ASP A 79 -4.35 -2.51 -10.56
N VAL A 80 -3.75 -1.53 -9.88
CA VAL A 80 -2.71 -1.80 -8.87
C VAL A 80 -3.29 -2.19 -7.52
N ALA A 81 -4.44 -1.62 -7.13
CA ALA A 81 -5.15 -2.09 -5.93
C ALA A 81 -5.67 -3.54 -6.11
N GLY A 82 -6.21 -3.88 -7.28
CA GLY A 82 -6.65 -5.24 -7.58
C GLY A 82 -5.49 -6.26 -7.64
N LEU A 83 -4.29 -5.80 -7.98
CA LEU A 83 -3.07 -6.59 -7.96
C LEU A 83 -2.65 -6.95 -6.53
N LEU A 84 -2.76 -5.99 -5.59
CA LEU A 84 -2.38 -6.16 -4.19
C LEU A 84 -3.43 -6.91 -3.35
N ASP A 85 -4.70 -6.91 -3.75
CA ASP A 85 -5.76 -7.71 -3.10
C ASP A 85 -5.59 -9.23 -3.33
N ARG A 86 -4.86 -9.61 -4.38
CA ARG A 86 -4.59 -11.01 -4.74
C ARG A 86 -3.35 -11.61 -4.05
N MET A 87 -2.64 -10.82 -3.25
CA MET A 87 -1.41 -11.20 -2.55
C MET A 87 -1.71 -11.57 -1.09
#